data_AF-A0A9D5F1W6-F1
#
_entry.id   AF-A0A9D5F1W6-F1
#
_cell.length_a   1.000
_cell.length_b   1.000
_cell.length_c   1.000
_cell.angle_alpha   90.00
_cell.angle_beta   90.00
_cell.angle_gamma   90.00
#
_symmetry.space_group_name_H-M   'P 1'
#
loop_
_entity.id
_entity.type
_entity.pdbx_description
1 polymer ?
#
loop_
_entity_poly.entity_id
_entity_poly.type
_entity_poly.pdbx_seq_one_letter_code
_entity_poly.pdbx_strand_id
1 'polypeptide(L)'
;MPINAYTGLMGSGKSYECVTMVIVPAIKAGRRVVSNIDGIDSDAIRAYCQDKWAIDPDKLGHVVHCQNDDVGKASFFPHGQNVDTFCKPGDIICIDEAWRFWGDGCKLLPEHKVFFREHRHYVDPESKVSCDLVLMVQDIKDLHRTLKVVVEVTFRTTKIKTLGWDKTYRVEMWEGYKLTQRSRVSVENKQYQKDIFPLYSSYQGGTGKEMRVDDRQNVLKSPKLWVLAGLVIALFAGGMYSIVSFFSGSKYKRSDTQANSSPASAQKAKPGSSGAVAPSGAPDVSDLWRVVGSYQVGLTAFVVLANDAGSIRVEHPSAFQNSGVATVGHVDGQRVMYWSGVPHQQKANQ
;
A
#
# COMPACT_ATOMS: atom_id res chain seq x y z
N MET A 1 1.17 -2.22 -28.50
CA MET A 1 0.94 -2.83 -27.18
C MET A 1 0.67 -4.32 -27.34
N PRO A 2 1.17 -5.17 -26.45
CA PRO A 2 0.77 -6.57 -26.43
C PRO A 2 -0.72 -6.80 -26.14
N ILE A 3 -1.12 -8.07 -26.16
CA ILE A 3 -2.39 -8.53 -25.59
C ILE A 3 -2.40 -8.21 -24.09
N ASN A 4 -3.33 -7.36 -23.66
CA ASN A 4 -3.49 -6.92 -22.27
C ASN A 4 -4.86 -7.30 -21.72
N ALA A 5 -4.92 -7.57 -20.41
CA ALA A 5 -6.17 -7.91 -19.73
C ALA A 5 -6.52 -6.88 -18.64
N TYR A 6 -7.75 -6.39 -18.66
CA TYR A 6 -8.34 -5.57 -17.61
C TYR A 6 -9.38 -6.39 -16.86
N THR A 7 -9.10 -6.65 -15.59
CA THR A 7 -9.89 -7.53 -14.72
C THR A 7 -10.57 -6.75 -13.60
N GLY A 8 -11.63 -7.33 -13.04
CA GLY A 8 -12.35 -6.75 -11.91
C GLY A 8 -13.84 -7.11 -11.91
N LEU A 9 -14.41 -7.19 -10.72
CA LEU A 9 -15.85 -7.45 -10.55
C LEU A 9 -16.70 -6.34 -11.20
N MET A 10 -17.98 -6.62 -11.41
CA MET A 10 -18.92 -5.60 -11.91
C MET A 10 -18.85 -4.32 -11.05
N GLY A 11 -18.77 -3.17 -11.72
CA GLY A 11 -18.61 -1.87 -11.06
C GLY A 11 -17.21 -1.58 -10.48
N SER A 12 -16.19 -2.38 -10.80
CA SER A 12 -14.81 -2.15 -10.34
C SER A 12 -14.10 -0.97 -11.03
N GLY A 13 -14.59 -0.55 -12.20
CA GLY A 13 -13.94 0.43 -13.07
C GLY A 13 -13.10 -0.14 -14.21
N LYS A 14 -13.25 -1.44 -14.57
CA LYS A 14 -12.49 -2.07 -15.66
C LYS A 14 -12.67 -1.36 -17.01
N SER A 15 -13.91 -1.09 -17.41
CA SER A 15 -14.23 -0.41 -18.67
C SER A 15 -13.82 1.06 -18.62
N TYR A 16 -14.00 1.73 -17.47
CA TYR A 16 -13.50 3.10 -17.25
C TYR A 16 -11.99 3.21 -17.50
N GLU A 17 -11.22 2.30 -16.89
CA GLU A 17 -9.76 2.29 -17.01
C GLU A 17 -9.33 2.01 -18.45
N CYS A 18 -10.00 1.07 -19.14
CA CYS A 18 -9.75 0.80 -20.55
C CYS A 18 -10.06 2.02 -21.43
N VAL A 19 -11.20 2.68 -21.25
CA VAL A 19 -11.54 3.89 -22.00
C VAL A 19 -10.49 4.98 -21.77
N THR A 20 -10.11 5.23 -20.51
CA THR A 20 -9.19 6.31 -20.14
C THR A 20 -7.74 6.05 -20.57
N MET A 21 -7.25 4.82 -20.38
CA MET A 21 -5.83 4.49 -20.55
C MET A 21 -5.51 3.87 -21.92
N VAL A 22 -6.52 3.41 -22.65
CA VAL A 22 -6.34 2.73 -23.94
C VAL A 22 -7.04 3.49 -25.06
N ILE A 23 -8.37 3.61 -24.98
CA ILE A 23 -9.18 4.06 -26.12
C ILE A 23 -8.96 5.55 -26.41
N VAL A 24 -9.06 6.40 -25.39
CA VAL A 24 -8.83 7.84 -25.53
C VAL A 24 -7.41 8.12 -26.06
N PRO A 25 -6.32 7.54 -25.49
CA PRO A 25 -4.99 7.69 -26.05
C PRO A 25 -4.82 7.17 -27.49
N ALA A 26 -5.49 6.06 -27.84
CA ALA A 26 -5.42 5.51 -29.19
C ALA A 26 -6.09 6.42 -30.23
N ILE A 27 -7.28 6.95 -29.91
CA ILE A 27 -7.97 7.93 -30.77
C ILE A 27 -7.15 9.21 -30.89
N LYS A 28 -6.58 9.69 -29.79
CA LYS A 28 -5.66 10.83 -29.78
C LYS A 28 -4.46 10.60 -30.73
N ALA A 29 -3.99 9.36 -30.84
CA ALA A 29 -2.88 8.96 -31.70
C ALA A 29 -3.29 8.63 -33.15
N GLY A 30 -4.53 8.91 -33.56
CA GLY A 30 -5.00 8.65 -34.92
C GLY A 30 -5.41 7.21 -35.20
N ARG A 31 -5.45 6.34 -34.19
CA ARG A 31 -5.71 4.90 -34.40
C ARG A 31 -7.19 4.57 -34.47
N ARG A 32 -7.53 3.62 -35.34
CA ARG A 32 -8.84 2.97 -35.37
C ARG A 32 -8.97 2.02 -34.19
N VAL A 33 -10.05 2.17 -33.42
CA VAL A 33 -10.37 1.37 -32.24
C VAL A 33 -11.57 0.50 -32.53
N VAL A 34 -11.43 -0.83 -32.49
CA VAL A 34 -12.58 -1.74 -32.61
C VAL A 34 -13.05 -2.12 -31.21
N SER A 35 -14.34 -1.95 -30.89
CA SER A 35 -14.84 -2.29 -29.56
C SER A 35 -16.32 -2.68 -29.51
N ASN A 36 -16.66 -3.57 -28.58
CA ASN A 36 -18.03 -3.90 -28.18
C ASN A 36 -18.38 -3.33 -26.78
N ILE A 37 -17.58 -2.39 -26.24
CA ILE A 37 -17.94 -1.72 -24.98
C ILE A 37 -19.26 -0.99 -25.18
N ASP A 38 -20.22 -1.30 -24.31
CA ASP A 38 -21.55 -0.70 -24.38
C ASP A 38 -21.51 0.81 -24.15
N GLY A 39 -22.31 1.53 -24.95
CA GLY A 39 -22.48 2.97 -24.85
C GLY A 39 -21.24 3.81 -25.12
N ILE A 40 -20.14 3.26 -25.63
CA ILE A 40 -18.97 4.05 -26.03
C ILE A 40 -19.35 5.01 -27.17
N ASP A 41 -18.89 6.26 -27.12
CA ASP A 41 -19.25 7.27 -28.12
C ASP A 41 -18.00 7.81 -28.82
N SER A 42 -17.84 7.43 -30.09
CA SER A 42 -16.70 7.83 -30.92
C SER A 42 -16.59 9.35 -31.06
N ASP A 43 -17.72 10.03 -31.28
CA ASP A 43 -17.74 11.46 -31.57
C ASP A 43 -17.51 12.26 -30.28
N ALA A 44 -18.09 11.82 -29.17
CA ALA A 44 -17.81 12.41 -27.86
C ALA A 44 -16.32 12.27 -27.49
N ILE A 45 -15.69 11.12 -27.75
CA ILE A 45 -14.25 10.93 -27.49
C ILE A 45 -13.40 11.84 -28.39
N ARG A 46 -13.75 11.98 -29.67
CA ARG A 46 -13.03 12.86 -30.59
C ARG A 46 -13.16 14.32 -30.19
N ALA A 47 -14.38 14.78 -29.86
CA ALA A 47 -14.63 16.13 -29.35
C ALA A 47 -13.86 16.38 -28.05
N TYR A 48 -13.88 15.43 -27.11
CA TYR A 48 -13.09 15.51 -25.89
C TYR A 48 -11.59 15.60 -26.17
N CYS A 49 -11.07 14.83 -27.13
CA CYS A 49 -9.66 14.91 -27.52
C CYS A 49 -9.30 16.26 -28.16
N GLN A 50 -10.17 16.80 -29.01
CA GLN A 50 -10.02 18.10 -29.63
C GLN A 50 -10.01 19.21 -28.58
N ASP A 51 -10.98 19.23 -27.67
CA ASP A 51 -11.10 20.26 -26.63
C ASP A 51 -9.94 20.21 -25.63
N LYS A 52 -9.53 19.00 -25.22
CA LYS A 52 -8.51 18.82 -24.18
C LYS A 52 -7.08 19.03 -24.67
N TRP A 53 -6.81 18.76 -25.96
CA TRP A 53 -5.45 18.81 -26.52
C TRP A 53 -5.29 19.66 -27.79
N ALA A 54 -6.34 20.35 -28.25
CA ALA A 54 -6.33 21.18 -29.46
C ALA A 54 -5.86 20.42 -30.72
N ILE A 55 -6.27 19.15 -30.85
CA ILE A 55 -5.90 18.30 -31.98
C ILE A 55 -6.91 18.48 -33.11
N ASP A 56 -6.40 18.57 -34.33
CA ASP A 56 -7.18 18.58 -35.55
C ASP A 56 -8.06 17.31 -35.66
N PRO A 57 -9.39 17.44 -35.82
CA PRO A 57 -10.31 16.31 -35.94
C PRO A 57 -9.91 15.27 -36.99
N ASP A 58 -9.27 15.69 -38.09
CA ASP A 58 -8.86 14.81 -39.19
C ASP A 58 -7.67 13.91 -38.82
N LYS A 59 -6.91 14.29 -37.77
CA LYS A 59 -5.79 13.48 -37.24
C LYS A 59 -6.23 12.52 -36.14
N LEU A 60 -7.47 12.62 -35.68
CA LEU A 60 -8.01 11.75 -34.64
C LEU A 60 -8.50 10.44 -35.24
N GLY A 61 -8.27 9.36 -34.50
CA GLY A 61 -8.88 8.07 -34.77
C GLY A 61 -10.38 8.08 -34.48
N HIS A 62 -10.98 6.90 -34.58
CA HIS A 62 -12.41 6.73 -34.30
C HIS A 62 -12.67 5.32 -33.76
N VAL A 63 -13.83 5.16 -33.12
CA VAL A 63 -14.31 3.84 -32.69
C VAL A 63 -15.13 3.21 -33.82
N VAL A 64 -14.87 1.94 -34.10
CA VAL A 64 -15.75 1.06 -34.87
C VAL A 64 -16.40 0.07 -33.92
N HIS A 65 -17.73 0.13 -33.85
CA HIS A 65 -18.51 -0.76 -33.01
C HIS A 65 -18.60 -2.15 -33.64
N CYS A 66 -18.18 -3.17 -32.90
CA CYS A 66 -18.50 -4.56 -33.24
C CYS A 66 -19.63 -5.08 -32.36
N GLN A 67 -20.50 -5.90 -32.95
CA GLN A 67 -21.50 -6.65 -32.20
C GLN A 67 -20.88 -7.92 -31.62
N ASN A 68 -21.49 -8.47 -30.56
CA ASN A 68 -21.02 -9.73 -29.98
C ASN A 68 -20.99 -10.87 -31.02
N ASP A 69 -21.95 -10.91 -31.94
CA ASP A 69 -22.01 -11.90 -33.01
C ASP A 69 -20.86 -11.74 -34.02
N ASP A 70 -20.27 -10.55 -34.15
CA ASP A 70 -19.09 -10.33 -35.01
C ASP A 70 -17.84 -10.94 -34.39
N VAL A 71 -17.67 -10.80 -33.07
CA VAL A 71 -16.46 -11.26 -32.34
C VAL A 71 -16.28 -12.78 -32.45
N GLY A 72 -17.36 -13.54 -32.61
CA GLY A 72 -17.31 -14.99 -32.76
C GLY A 72 -16.98 -15.50 -34.16
N LYS A 73 -16.87 -14.63 -35.18
CA LYS A 73 -16.68 -15.04 -36.58
C LYS A 73 -15.21 -15.27 -36.92
N ALA A 74 -14.92 -16.26 -37.76
CA ALA A 74 -13.56 -16.51 -38.27
C ALA A 74 -12.95 -15.28 -38.98
N SER A 75 -13.78 -14.47 -39.63
CA SER A 75 -13.38 -13.22 -40.29
C SER A 75 -13.26 -12.00 -39.36
N PHE A 76 -13.35 -12.19 -38.03
CA PHE A 76 -13.25 -11.07 -37.11
C PHE A 76 -11.84 -10.48 -37.06
N PHE A 77 -10.84 -11.32 -36.84
CA PHE A 77 -9.43 -10.91 -36.76
C PHE A 77 -8.70 -11.09 -38.10
N PRO A 78 -7.71 -10.23 -38.41
CA PRO A 78 -6.76 -10.47 -39.49
C PRO A 78 -6.15 -11.86 -39.35
N HIS A 79 -6.14 -12.61 -40.44
CA HIS A 79 -5.50 -13.90 -40.54
C HIS A 79 -4.97 -14.12 -41.95
N GLY A 80 -3.83 -14.80 -42.07
CA GLY A 80 -3.19 -15.03 -43.38
C GLY A 80 -2.79 -13.73 -44.10
N GLN A 81 -2.73 -13.80 -45.43
CA GLN A 81 -2.43 -12.67 -46.31
C GLN A 81 -3.66 -12.34 -47.18
N ASN A 82 -3.94 -11.04 -47.35
CA ASN A 82 -4.99 -10.53 -48.23
C ASN A 82 -6.42 -11.06 -47.95
N VAL A 83 -6.71 -11.44 -46.71
CA VAL A 83 -8.08 -11.80 -46.30
C VAL A 83 -8.80 -10.55 -45.80
N ASP A 84 -10.02 -10.32 -46.28
CA ASP A 84 -10.85 -9.24 -45.78
C ASP A 84 -11.51 -9.62 -44.46
N THR A 85 -11.07 -8.97 -43.39
CA THR A 85 -11.51 -9.22 -42.01
C THR A 85 -12.10 -7.97 -41.39
N PHE A 86 -12.95 -8.12 -40.37
CA PHE A 86 -13.60 -6.98 -39.71
C PHE A 86 -12.58 -6.02 -39.07
N CYS A 87 -11.70 -6.59 -38.25
CA CYS A 87 -10.54 -5.89 -37.75
C CYS A 87 -9.48 -5.81 -38.86
N LYS A 88 -8.77 -4.69 -38.94
CA LYS A 88 -7.74 -4.39 -39.94
C LYS A 88 -6.37 -4.35 -39.27
N PRO A 89 -5.28 -4.57 -40.02
CA PRO A 89 -3.93 -4.37 -39.53
C PRO A 89 -3.76 -2.99 -38.85
N GLY A 90 -3.06 -2.95 -37.72
CA GLY A 90 -2.85 -1.75 -36.90
C GLY A 90 -4.01 -1.30 -36.00
N ASP A 91 -5.17 -1.95 -36.06
CA ASP A 91 -6.27 -1.69 -35.12
C ASP A 91 -5.86 -1.92 -33.66
N ILE A 92 -6.46 -1.16 -32.75
CA ILE A 92 -6.53 -1.56 -31.35
C ILE A 92 -7.92 -2.13 -31.06
N ILE A 93 -7.97 -3.35 -30.54
CA ILE A 93 -9.20 -4.13 -30.42
C ILE A 93 -9.51 -4.29 -28.93
N CYS A 94 -10.59 -3.67 -28.46
CA CYS A 94 -10.98 -3.64 -27.04
C CYS A 94 -12.29 -4.39 -26.83
N ILE A 95 -12.24 -5.59 -26.24
CA ILE A 95 -13.41 -6.49 -26.11
C ILE A 95 -13.84 -6.62 -24.66
N ASP A 96 -15.04 -6.12 -24.35
CA ASP A 96 -15.70 -6.32 -23.06
C ASP A 96 -16.40 -7.67 -22.99
N GLU A 97 -16.46 -8.20 -21.76
CA GLU A 97 -16.97 -9.52 -21.43
C GLU A 97 -16.36 -10.61 -22.35
N ALA A 98 -15.04 -10.54 -22.57
CA ALA A 98 -14.32 -11.39 -23.53
C ALA A 98 -14.42 -12.89 -23.24
N TRP A 99 -14.76 -13.27 -22.00
CA TRP A 99 -15.05 -14.66 -21.62
C TRP A 99 -16.22 -15.26 -22.40
N ARG A 100 -17.13 -14.44 -22.95
CA ARG A 100 -18.24 -14.90 -23.80
C ARG A 100 -17.75 -15.59 -25.09
N PHE A 101 -16.61 -15.15 -25.62
CA PHE A 101 -16.06 -15.63 -26.88
C PHE A 101 -14.86 -16.54 -26.68
N TRP A 102 -14.04 -16.23 -25.68
CA TRP A 102 -12.76 -16.90 -25.42
C TRP A 102 -12.69 -17.39 -23.98
N GLY A 103 -13.81 -17.89 -23.46
CA GLY A 103 -13.94 -18.44 -22.13
C GLY A 103 -13.18 -19.75 -21.91
N ASP A 104 -12.96 -20.11 -20.65
CA ASP A 104 -12.43 -21.42 -20.28
C ASP A 104 -13.36 -22.54 -20.76
N GLY A 105 -12.80 -23.59 -21.33
CA GLY A 105 -13.57 -24.69 -21.94
C GLY A 105 -14.15 -24.40 -23.33
N CYS A 106 -14.11 -23.16 -23.84
CA CYS A 106 -14.58 -22.86 -25.21
C CYS A 106 -13.60 -23.40 -26.27
N LYS A 107 -14.14 -23.92 -27.39
CA LYS A 107 -13.34 -24.30 -28.55
C LYS A 107 -12.97 -23.05 -29.37
N LEU A 108 -11.73 -22.61 -29.24
CA LEU A 108 -11.22 -21.48 -30.03
C LEU A 108 -11.11 -21.83 -31.53
N LEU A 109 -11.54 -20.91 -32.38
CA LEU A 109 -11.35 -20.96 -33.83
C LEU A 109 -9.85 -20.93 -34.20
N PRO A 110 -9.42 -21.65 -35.25
CA PRO A 110 -8.03 -21.62 -35.74
C PRO A 110 -7.52 -20.20 -36.02
N GLU A 111 -8.32 -19.37 -36.68
CA GLU A 111 -7.99 -18.01 -37.11
C GLU A 111 -7.68 -17.13 -35.89
N HIS A 112 -8.48 -17.27 -34.83
CA HIS A 112 -8.27 -16.54 -33.57
C HIS A 112 -6.98 -16.98 -32.87
N LYS A 113 -6.66 -18.28 -32.88
CA LYS A 113 -5.41 -18.79 -32.31
C LYS A 113 -4.19 -18.24 -33.03
N VAL A 114 -4.26 -18.13 -34.37
CA VAL A 114 -3.21 -17.50 -35.18
C VAL A 114 -3.05 -16.05 -34.77
N PHE A 115 -4.16 -15.28 -34.75
CA PHE A 115 -4.11 -13.88 -34.34
C PHE A 115 -3.53 -13.69 -32.94
N PHE A 116 -3.92 -14.48 -31.93
CA PHE A 116 -3.38 -14.34 -30.58
C PHE A 116 -1.86 -14.49 -30.51
N ARG A 117 -1.28 -15.32 -31.38
CA ARG A 117 0.17 -15.54 -31.45
C ARG A 117 0.89 -14.53 -32.36
N GLU A 118 0.20 -14.05 -33.40
CA GLU A 118 0.81 -13.30 -34.50
C GLU A 118 0.25 -11.87 -34.64
N HIS A 119 -0.50 -11.37 -33.66
CA HIS A 119 -1.11 -10.03 -33.70
C HIS A 119 -0.13 -8.92 -34.10
N ARG A 120 1.15 -9.04 -33.69
CA ARG A 120 2.22 -8.09 -34.03
C ARG A 120 2.63 -8.06 -35.49
N HIS A 121 2.33 -9.11 -36.26
CA HIS A 121 2.62 -9.16 -37.70
C HIS A 121 1.57 -8.42 -38.54
N TYR A 122 0.40 -8.15 -37.98
CA TYR A 122 -0.66 -7.39 -38.66
C TYR A 122 -0.43 -5.90 -38.45
N VAL A 123 0.42 -5.35 -39.32
CA VAL A 123 0.87 -3.95 -39.30
C VAL A 123 0.13 -3.12 -40.34
N ASP A 124 -0.38 -1.97 -39.92
CA ASP A 124 -0.98 -1.00 -40.83
C ASP A 124 0.07 -0.49 -41.85
N PRO A 125 -0.22 -0.50 -43.16
CA PRO A 125 0.75 -0.13 -44.19
C PRO A 125 1.27 1.31 -44.09
N GLU A 126 0.46 2.24 -43.57
CA GLU A 126 0.79 3.67 -43.53
C GLU A 126 1.47 4.05 -42.21
N SER A 127 0.80 3.84 -41.09
CA SER A 127 1.26 4.20 -39.75
C SER A 127 2.36 3.28 -39.20
N LYS A 128 2.55 2.10 -39.80
CA LYS A 128 3.48 1.04 -39.35
C LYS A 128 3.22 0.54 -37.92
N VAL A 129 2.01 0.77 -37.40
CA VAL A 129 1.59 0.28 -36.09
C VAL A 129 0.99 -1.12 -36.23
N SER A 130 1.32 -2.02 -35.31
CA SER A 130 0.74 -3.37 -35.25
C SER A 130 -0.58 -3.41 -34.51
N CYS A 131 -1.34 -4.49 -34.73
CA CYS A 131 -2.56 -4.73 -33.97
C CYS A 131 -2.27 -4.93 -32.48
N ASP A 132 -3.17 -4.41 -31.64
CA ASP A 132 -3.16 -4.61 -30.19
C ASP A 132 -4.51 -5.19 -29.75
N LEU A 133 -4.52 -6.06 -28.73
CA LEU A 133 -5.75 -6.65 -28.20
C LEU A 133 -5.87 -6.35 -26.71
N VAL A 134 -7.04 -5.85 -26.31
CA VAL A 134 -7.37 -5.52 -24.92
C VAL A 134 -8.62 -6.28 -24.53
N LEU A 135 -8.48 -7.10 -23.50
CA LEU A 135 -9.53 -8.01 -23.01
C LEU A 135 -10.05 -7.48 -21.68
N MET A 136 -11.35 -7.24 -21.56
CA MET A 136 -11.98 -6.98 -20.27
C MET A 136 -12.77 -8.21 -19.83
N VAL A 137 -12.47 -8.69 -18.62
CA VAL A 137 -13.11 -9.86 -17.98
C VAL A 137 -13.23 -9.64 -16.48
N GLN A 138 -13.97 -10.49 -15.77
CA GLN A 138 -14.05 -10.38 -14.31
C GLN A 138 -12.80 -10.98 -13.64
N ASP A 139 -12.44 -12.21 -14.01
CA ASP A 139 -11.19 -12.86 -13.64
C ASP A 139 -10.44 -13.30 -14.92
N ILE A 140 -9.13 -13.13 -14.95
CA ILE A 140 -8.30 -13.62 -16.07
C ILE A 140 -8.35 -15.14 -16.23
N LYS A 141 -8.67 -15.86 -15.14
CA LYS A 141 -8.84 -17.31 -15.17
C LYS A 141 -9.99 -17.75 -16.06
N ASP A 142 -11.00 -16.89 -16.23
CA ASP A 142 -12.18 -17.14 -17.06
C ASP A 142 -11.83 -17.22 -18.55
N LEU A 143 -10.64 -16.77 -18.95
CA LEU A 143 -10.17 -16.87 -20.33
C LEU A 143 -9.55 -18.24 -20.63
N HIS A 144 -9.73 -18.68 -21.87
CA HIS A 144 -9.15 -19.91 -22.41
C HIS A 144 -7.63 -19.91 -22.25
N ARG A 145 -7.05 -21.06 -21.88
CA ARG A 145 -5.61 -21.24 -21.62
C ARG A 145 -4.73 -20.65 -22.72
N THR A 146 -5.01 -20.96 -23.99
CA THR A 146 -4.23 -20.47 -25.14
C THR A 146 -4.18 -18.95 -25.25
N LEU A 147 -5.23 -18.24 -24.80
CA LEU A 147 -5.28 -16.79 -24.81
C LEU A 147 -4.60 -16.19 -23.59
N LYS A 148 -4.92 -16.67 -22.37
CA LYS A 148 -4.34 -16.07 -21.14
C LYS A 148 -2.82 -16.24 -21.05
N VAL A 149 -2.24 -17.29 -21.63
CA VAL A 149 -0.77 -17.48 -21.61
C VAL A 149 0.01 -16.50 -22.48
N VAL A 150 -0.65 -15.84 -23.45
CA VAL A 150 -0.03 -14.82 -24.31
C VAL A 150 -0.36 -13.39 -23.88
N VAL A 151 -1.14 -13.22 -22.80
CA VAL A 151 -1.33 -11.91 -22.16
C VAL A 151 0.01 -11.45 -21.59
N GLU A 152 0.43 -10.24 -21.94
CA GLU A 152 1.69 -9.66 -21.45
C GLU A 152 1.49 -8.90 -20.14
N VAL A 153 0.40 -8.15 -20.00
CA VAL A 153 0.10 -7.40 -18.78
C VAL A 153 -1.36 -7.60 -18.37
N THR A 154 -1.56 -7.81 -17.08
CA THR A 154 -2.88 -7.82 -16.46
C THR A 154 -3.02 -6.67 -15.48
N PHE A 155 -4.07 -5.87 -15.67
CA PHE A 155 -4.51 -4.84 -14.75
C PHE A 155 -5.73 -5.36 -13.98
N ARG A 156 -5.73 -5.26 -12.66
CA ARG A 156 -6.91 -5.54 -11.81
C ARG A 156 -7.43 -4.25 -11.22
N THR A 157 -8.66 -3.94 -11.55
CA THR A 157 -9.39 -2.79 -11.01
C THR A 157 -10.20 -3.21 -9.79
N THR A 158 -10.16 -2.41 -8.73
CA THR A 158 -10.97 -2.61 -7.52
C THR A 158 -11.50 -1.27 -7.01
N LYS A 159 -12.82 -1.09 -6.96
CA LYS A 159 -13.45 0.10 -6.35
C LYS A 159 -13.23 0.10 -4.84
N ILE A 160 -12.66 1.16 -4.28
CA ILE A 160 -12.34 1.24 -2.85
C ILE A 160 -13.60 1.61 -2.06
N LYS A 161 -14.45 0.61 -1.80
CA LYS A 161 -15.69 0.79 -1.03
C LYS A 161 -15.44 0.86 0.49
N THR A 162 -14.29 0.39 0.96
CA THR A 162 -14.02 0.11 2.38
C THR A 162 -13.74 1.33 3.25
N LEU A 163 -13.35 2.46 2.64
CA LEU A 163 -13.03 3.72 3.34
C LEU A 163 -14.05 4.83 3.05
N GLY A 164 -15.20 4.51 2.43
CA GLY A 164 -16.18 5.52 2.00
C GLY A 164 -15.70 6.43 0.86
N TRP A 165 -14.63 6.05 0.15
CA TRP A 165 -14.07 6.78 -0.98
C TRP A 165 -14.63 6.30 -2.31
N ASP A 166 -15.90 6.64 -2.55
CA ASP A 166 -16.72 6.14 -3.66
C ASP A 166 -16.21 6.56 -5.04
N LYS A 167 -15.30 7.55 -5.07
CA LYS A 167 -14.69 8.13 -6.25
C LYS A 167 -13.28 7.59 -6.54
N THR A 168 -12.76 6.71 -5.70
CA THR A 168 -11.40 6.18 -5.82
C THR A 168 -11.45 4.69 -6.15
N TYR A 169 -10.60 4.27 -7.07
CA TYR A 169 -10.39 2.88 -7.41
C TYR A 169 -8.90 2.57 -7.39
N ARG A 170 -8.58 1.31 -7.14
CA ARG A 170 -7.22 0.79 -7.18
C ARG A 170 -7.02 0.05 -8.49
N VAL A 171 -5.86 0.26 -9.10
CA VAL A 171 -5.34 -0.49 -10.22
C VAL A 171 -4.10 -1.22 -9.75
N GLU A 172 -4.11 -2.54 -9.86
CA GLU A 172 -2.97 -3.38 -9.57
C GLU A 172 -2.47 -3.99 -10.88
N MET A 173 -1.16 -3.98 -11.13
CA MET A 173 -0.56 -4.45 -12.38
C MET A 173 0.30 -5.70 -12.15
N TRP A 174 0.19 -6.67 -13.05
CA TRP A 174 1.04 -7.86 -13.10
C TRP A 174 1.57 -8.07 -14.52
N GLU A 175 2.78 -8.61 -14.62
CA GLU A 175 3.25 -9.24 -15.84
C GLU A 175 2.60 -10.63 -16.00
N GLY A 176 2.03 -10.86 -17.17
CA GLY A 176 1.34 -12.08 -17.53
C GLY A 176 0.02 -12.29 -16.79
N TYR A 177 -0.47 -13.54 -16.82
CA TYR A 177 -1.76 -13.91 -16.23
C TYR A 177 -1.69 -14.42 -14.78
N LYS A 178 -0.49 -14.62 -14.23
CA LYS A 178 -0.30 -15.17 -12.88
C LYS A 178 -0.33 -14.05 -11.83
N LEU A 179 -1.52 -13.82 -11.28
CA LEU A 179 -1.77 -12.73 -10.33
C LEU A 179 -1.36 -13.11 -8.89
N THR A 180 -0.06 -13.29 -8.65
CA THR A 180 0.47 -13.56 -7.29
C THR A 180 0.91 -12.27 -6.60
N GLN A 181 0.89 -12.22 -5.27
CA GLN A 181 1.34 -11.02 -4.54
C GLN A 181 2.81 -10.67 -4.83
N ARG A 182 3.67 -11.67 -5.06
CA ARG A 182 5.10 -11.47 -5.36
C ARG A 182 5.36 -10.98 -6.78
N SER A 183 4.50 -11.32 -7.74
CA SER A 183 4.64 -10.90 -9.15
C SER A 183 3.89 -9.59 -9.46
N ARG A 184 3.33 -8.92 -8.45
CA ARG A 184 2.65 -7.64 -8.63
C ARG A 184 3.67 -6.54 -8.87
N VAL A 185 3.59 -5.91 -10.03
CA VAL A 185 4.53 -4.89 -10.50
C VAL A 185 4.23 -3.54 -9.86
N SER A 186 2.96 -3.13 -9.86
CA SER A 186 2.56 -1.84 -9.31
C SER A 186 1.16 -1.86 -8.70
N VAL A 187 0.92 -0.90 -7.82
CA VAL A 187 -0.38 -0.60 -7.23
C VAL A 187 -0.58 0.90 -7.23
N GLU A 188 -1.63 1.36 -7.89
CA GLU A 188 -1.98 2.77 -7.99
C GLU A 188 -3.42 2.97 -7.50
N ASN A 189 -3.63 4.00 -6.68
CA ASN A 189 -4.99 4.45 -6.37
C ASN A 189 -5.29 5.67 -7.24
N LYS A 190 -6.31 5.55 -8.09
CA LYS A 190 -6.74 6.58 -9.04
C LYS A 190 -8.12 7.09 -8.65
N GLN A 191 -8.44 8.31 -9.09
CA GLN A 191 -9.77 8.89 -8.92
C GLN A 191 -10.50 8.90 -10.27
N TYR A 192 -11.81 8.64 -10.23
CA TYR A 192 -12.64 8.79 -11.42
C TYR A 192 -12.73 10.25 -11.83
N GLN A 193 -12.43 10.51 -13.10
CA GLN A 193 -12.56 11.82 -13.73
C GLN A 193 -13.97 11.92 -14.33
N LYS A 194 -14.68 13.00 -13.98
CA LYS A 194 -16.09 13.14 -14.33
C LYS A 194 -16.32 13.36 -15.83
N ASP A 195 -15.35 13.96 -16.49
CA ASP A 195 -15.31 14.24 -17.93
C ASP A 195 -15.20 12.97 -18.79
N ILE A 196 -14.79 11.83 -18.22
CA ILE A 196 -14.71 10.56 -18.92
C ILE A 196 -16.06 9.83 -18.98
N PHE A 197 -16.93 9.96 -17.97
CA PHE A 197 -18.21 9.23 -17.96
C PHE A 197 -19.14 9.55 -19.14
N PRO A 198 -19.21 10.79 -19.67
CA PRO A 198 -19.96 11.06 -20.89
C PRO A 198 -19.44 10.33 -22.13
N LEU A 199 -18.18 9.90 -22.14
CA LEU A 199 -17.55 9.24 -23.29
C LEU A 199 -18.01 7.78 -23.45
N TYR A 200 -18.61 7.20 -22.41
CA TYR A 200 -19.17 5.85 -22.47
C TYR A 200 -20.32 5.66 -21.46
N SER A 201 -21.49 5.21 -21.92
CA SER A 201 -22.63 4.92 -21.06
C SER A 201 -22.58 3.48 -20.54
N SER A 202 -22.29 3.30 -19.25
CA SER A 202 -22.28 1.97 -18.59
C SER A 202 -23.65 1.48 -18.10
N TYR A 203 -24.75 2.14 -18.49
CA TYR A 203 -26.09 1.85 -17.96
C TYR A 203 -27.14 1.71 -19.07
N GLN A 204 -27.25 0.53 -19.68
CA GLN A 204 -28.51 0.10 -20.29
C GLN A 204 -29.53 -0.16 -19.17
N GLY A 205 -30.47 0.76 -18.97
CA GLY A 205 -31.58 0.60 -18.01
C GLY A 205 -31.92 1.81 -17.14
N GLY A 206 -31.40 3.00 -17.45
CA GLY A 206 -31.60 4.18 -16.61
C GLY A 206 -30.66 4.18 -15.40
N THR A 207 -30.71 5.26 -14.63
CA THR A 207 -29.78 5.59 -13.53
C THR A 207 -29.90 4.59 -12.36
N GLY A 208 -29.44 3.35 -12.59
CA GLY A 208 -29.41 2.29 -11.60
C GLY A 208 -28.44 2.67 -10.49
N LYS A 209 -28.96 3.23 -9.40
CA LYS A 209 -28.17 3.54 -8.22
C LYS A 209 -27.66 2.22 -7.65
N GLU A 210 -26.34 2.01 -7.69
CA GLU A 210 -25.69 0.87 -7.04
C GLU A 210 -26.02 0.92 -5.54
N MET A 211 -27.02 0.15 -5.12
CA MET A 211 -27.43 0.05 -3.72
C MET A 211 -26.38 -0.78 -2.99
N ARG A 212 -25.78 -0.21 -1.95
CA ARG A 212 -24.92 -0.96 -1.04
C ARG A 212 -25.77 -1.99 -0.31
N VAL A 213 -25.53 -3.26 -0.60
CA VAL A 213 -26.25 -4.37 0.04
C VAL A 213 -25.80 -4.58 1.49
N ASP A 214 -24.56 -4.19 1.84
CA ASP A 214 -24.03 -4.35 3.20
C ASP A 214 -23.14 -3.17 3.63
N ASP A 215 -23.54 -2.48 4.71
CA ASP A 215 -22.83 -1.36 5.31
C ASP A 215 -21.55 -1.78 6.07
N ARG A 216 -21.39 -3.07 6.40
CA ARG A 216 -20.22 -3.60 7.12
C ARG A 216 -18.91 -3.44 6.34
N GLN A 217 -18.99 -3.23 5.03
CA GLN A 217 -17.81 -3.03 4.20
C GLN A 217 -17.08 -1.73 4.54
N ASN A 218 -17.76 -0.71 5.09
CA ASN A 218 -17.14 0.56 5.44
C ASN A 218 -16.54 0.53 6.85
N VAL A 219 -15.21 0.47 6.95
CA VAL A 219 -14.47 0.39 8.21
C VAL A 219 -14.71 1.63 9.08
N LEU A 220 -14.92 2.81 8.48
CA LEU A 220 -15.19 4.06 9.20
C LEU A 220 -16.58 4.10 9.86
N LYS A 221 -17.51 3.26 9.40
CA LYS A 221 -18.82 3.10 10.04
C LYS A 221 -18.80 2.11 11.20
N SER A 222 -17.66 1.45 11.47
CA SER A 222 -17.59 0.47 12.55
C SER A 222 -17.60 1.16 13.93
N PRO A 223 -18.55 0.83 14.83
CA PRO A 223 -18.62 1.46 16.16
C PRO A 223 -17.38 1.13 17.01
N LYS A 224 -16.74 -0.03 16.78
CA LYS A 224 -15.49 -0.43 17.45
C LYS A 224 -14.34 0.54 17.17
N LEU A 225 -14.24 1.09 15.96
CA LEU A 225 -13.19 2.05 15.59
C LEU A 225 -13.36 3.36 16.36
N TRP A 226 -14.60 3.85 16.50
CA TRP A 226 -14.89 5.07 17.26
C TRP A 226 -14.71 4.92 18.76
N VAL A 227 -15.05 3.75 19.33
CA VAL A 227 -14.74 3.43 20.73
C VAL A 227 -13.23 3.44 20.98
N LEU A 228 -12.45 2.79 20.11
CA LEU A 228 -10.99 2.77 20.23
C LEU A 228 -10.39 4.18 20.08
N ALA A 229 -10.85 4.96 19.10
CA ALA A 229 -10.42 6.34 18.91
C ALA A 229 -10.71 7.21 20.14
N GLY A 230 -11.91 7.07 20.72
CA GLY A 230 -12.29 7.75 21.97
C GLY A 230 -11.37 7.37 23.14
N LEU A 231 -11.02 6.08 23.28
CA LEU A 231 -10.11 5.61 24.32
C LEU A 231 -8.69 6.19 24.16
N VAL A 232 -8.16 6.21 22.93
CA VAL A 232 -6.84 6.81 22.65
C VAL A 232 -6.83 8.30 22.97
N ILE A 233 -7.88 9.04 22.59
CA ILE A 233 -8.02 10.47 22.91
C ILE A 233 -8.12 10.67 24.43
N ALA A 234 -8.88 9.84 25.14
CA ALA A 234 -9.01 9.92 26.59
C ALA A 234 -7.69 9.65 27.32
N LEU A 235 -6.93 8.64 26.88
CA LEU A 235 -5.58 8.37 27.42
C LEU A 235 -4.61 9.52 27.14
N PHE A 236 -4.65 10.10 25.93
CA PHE A 236 -3.82 11.24 25.59
C PHE A 236 -4.18 12.48 26.41
N ALA A 237 -5.47 12.79 26.56
CA ALA A 237 -5.94 13.89 27.39
C ALA A 237 -5.62 13.68 28.88
N GLY A 238 -5.79 12.46 29.40
CA GLY A 238 -5.42 12.10 30.77
C GLY A 238 -3.91 12.19 31.03
N GLY A 239 -3.09 11.77 30.05
CA GLY A 239 -1.64 11.93 30.09
C GLY A 239 -1.22 13.40 30.09
N MET A 240 -1.80 14.21 29.20
CA MET A 240 -1.54 15.66 29.13
C MET A 240 -1.96 16.37 30.41
N TYR A 241 -3.13 16.04 30.96
CA TYR A 241 -3.60 16.55 32.25
C TYR A 241 -2.64 16.18 33.38
N SER A 242 -2.17 14.94 33.43
CA SER A 242 -1.21 14.48 34.44
C SER A 242 0.10 15.27 34.37
N ILE A 243 0.63 15.51 33.16
CA ILE A 243 1.83 16.34 32.96
C ILE A 243 1.59 17.77 33.45
N VAL A 244 0.51 18.42 33.02
CA VAL A 244 0.18 19.80 33.44
C VAL A 244 0.00 19.88 34.96
N SER A 245 -0.67 18.91 35.57
CA SER A 245 -0.89 18.86 37.02
C SER A 245 0.41 18.66 37.82
N PHE A 246 1.34 17.87 37.28
CA PHE A 246 2.64 17.60 37.89
C PHE A 246 3.52 18.85 37.89
N PHE A 247 3.54 19.62 36.80
CA PHE A 247 4.31 20.86 36.70
C PHE A 247 3.64 22.08 37.34
N SER A 248 2.33 22.06 37.56
CA SER A 248 1.59 23.13 38.27
C SER A 248 1.50 22.90 39.79
N GLY A 249 1.93 21.73 40.28
CA GLY A 249 1.89 21.32 41.68
C GLY A 249 3.06 21.75 42.57
N SER A 250 3.86 22.77 42.22
CA SER A 250 4.96 23.26 43.08
C SER A 250 4.45 24.18 44.22
N LYS A 251 3.59 23.64 45.08
CA LYS A 251 3.31 24.29 46.37
C LYS A 251 4.40 23.91 47.38
N TYR A 252 5.53 24.61 47.31
CA TYR A 252 6.52 24.62 48.39
C TYR A 252 5.92 25.38 49.58
N LYS A 253 5.23 24.67 50.48
CA LYS A 253 4.77 25.24 51.74
C LYS A 253 5.94 25.22 52.73
N ARG A 254 6.66 26.34 52.86
CA ARG A 254 7.59 26.54 53.99
C ARG A 254 6.78 26.49 55.28
N SER A 255 7.13 25.56 56.16
CA SER A 255 6.71 25.60 57.56
C SER A 255 7.89 26.15 58.35
N ASP A 256 7.81 27.42 58.75
CA ASP A 256 8.68 28.00 59.76
C ASP A 256 8.15 27.64 61.15
N THR A 257 9.06 27.35 62.09
CA THR A 257 9.13 27.87 63.48
C THR A 257 9.72 26.88 64.50
N GLN A 258 11.00 27.13 64.77
CA GLN A 258 11.72 27.21 66.06
C GLN A 258 11.85 26.05 67.06
N ALA A 259 13.13 25.90 67.42
CA ALA A 259 13.71 25.17 68.52
C ALA A 259 13.38 25.73 69.92
N ASN A 260 13.41 24.85 70.93
CA ASN A 260 13.81 25.25 72.27
C ASN A 260 14.55 24.11 73.00
N SER A 261 15.53 24.51 73.80
CA SER A 261 16.63 23.75 74.41
C SER A 261 16.34 23.12 75.79
N SER A 262 16.85 21.89 76.01
CA SER A 262 17.51 21.24 77.17
C SER A 262 17.48 21.87 78.60
N PRO A 263 17.62 21.09 79.73
CA PRO A 263 18.66 20.06 79.93
C PRO A 263 18.34 18.82 80.82
N ALA A 264 19.41 18.06 81.06
CA ALA A 264 19.51 16.62 81.35
C ALA A 264 19.38 16.14 82.81
N SER A 265 19.19 14.81 82.97
CA SER A 265 19.82 14.03 84.04
C SER A 265 20.06 12.57 83.60
N ALA A 266 21.26 12.09 83.91
CA ALA A 266 21.88 10.86 83.42
C ALA A 266 21.53 9.59 84.20
N GLN A 267 21.57 8.42 83.55
CA GLN A 267 22.00 7.19 84.22
C GLN A 267 22.55 6.10 83.25
N LYS A 268 23.86 5.85 83.43
CA LYS A 268 24.68 4.63 83.32
C LYS A 268 24.47 3.56 82.23
N ALA A 269 25.60 3.30 81.57
CA ALA A 269 25.91 2.25 80.61
C ALA A 269 26.27 0.87 81.22
N LYS A 270 26.15 -0.19 80.42
CA LYS A 270 27.16 -1.26 80.18
C LYS A 270 26.72 -2.20 79.01
N PRO A 271 27.62 -3.04 78.43
CA PRO A 271 28.03 -2.91 77.03
C PRO A 271 27.64 -4.10 76.12
N GLY A 272 27.60 -3.85 74.81
CA GLY A 272 27.49 -4.89 73.78
C GLY A 272 27.68 -4.30 72.38
N SER A 273 28.89 -4.48 71.84
CA SER A 273 29.36 -4.13 70.49
C SER A 273 28.60 -4.94 69.41
N SER A 274 28.40 -4.56 68.15
CA SER A 274 29.11 -3.68 67.23
C SER A 274 28.20 -3.38 66.03
N GLY A 275 28.34 -2.19 65.43
CA GLY A 275 28.13 -2.02 63.98
C GLY A 275 26.75 -1.58 63.50
N ALA A 276 26.34 -0.35 63.81
CA ALA A 276 25.48 0.39 62.91
C ALA A 276 26.37 1.02 61.82
N VAL A 277 26.25 0.54 60.58
CA VAL A 277 26.69 1.28 59.40
C VAL A 277 25.43 1.88 58.78
N ALA A 278 25.34 3.20 58.82
CA ALA A 278 24.45 3.94 57.94
C ALA A 278 24.85 3.64 56.49
N PRO A 279 23.92 3.37 55.55
CA PRO A 279 24.25 3.55 54.15
C PRO A 279 24.23 5.05 53.86
N SER A 280 25.37 5.68 54.07
CA SER A 280 25.79 6.81 53.24
C SER A 280 26.01 6.32 51.81
N GLY A 281 25.56 7.09 50.83
CA GLY A 281 26.08 7.00 49.46
C GLY A 281 24.99 6.86 48.42
N ALA A 282 24.96 7.82 47.50
CA ALA A 282 24.36 7.63 46.19
C ALA A 282 24.83 6.28 45.60
N PRO A 283 24.01 5.56 44.82
CA PRO A 283 24.45 4.27 44.30
C PRO A 283 25.60 4.49 43.33
N ASP A 284 26.75 3.91 43.66
CA ASP A 284 28.01 4.08 42.95
C ASP A 284 27.83 3.62 41.49
N VAL A 285 28.03 4.55 40.56
CA VAL A 285 27.97 4.24 39.13
C VAL A 285 29.24 3.48 38.80
N SER A 286 29.15 2.40 38.03
CA SER A 286 30.31 1.57 37.74
C SER A 286 31.37 2.36 36.97
N ASP A 287 32.60 2.38 37.47
CA ASP A 287 33.76 2.95 36.77
C ASP A 287 34.37 1.98 35.75
N LEU A 288 33.99 0.70 35.78
CA LEU A 288 34.56 -0.37 34.97
C LEU A 288 33.67 -0.78 33.80
N TRP A 289 32.38 -0.98 34.05
CA TRP A 289 31.47 -1.54 33.08
C TRP A 289 30.54 -0.48 32.48
N ARG A 290 30.28 -0.59 31.19
CA ARG A 290 29.26 0.19 30.46
C ARG A 290 28.42 -0.70 29.57
N VAL A 291 27.17 -0.33 29.39
CA VAL A 291 26.29 -0.99 28.41
C VAL A 291 26.73 -0.58 27.01
N VAL A 292 27.00 -1.56 26.15
CA VAL A 292 27.36 -1.32 24.73
C VAL A 292 26.28 -1.76 23.76
N GLY A 293 25.33 -2.59 24.20
CA GLY A 293 24.21 -3.02 23.38
C GLY A 293 23.45 -4.19 23.99
N SER A 294 22.54 -4.74 23.21
CA SER A 294 21.79 -5.95 23.54
C SER A 294 21.60 -6.81 22.29
N TYR A 295 21.55 -8.12 22.45
CA TYR A 295 21.21 -9.04 21.37
C TYR A 295 20.16 -10.04 21.83
N GLN A 296 19.44 -10.63 20.87
CA GLN A 296 18.33 -11.53 21.18
C GLN A 296 18.65 -12.95 20.71
N VAL A 297 18.42 -13.92 21.60
CA VAL A 297 18.48 -15.36 21.28
C VAL A 297 17.12 -15.95 21.61
N GLY A 298 16.37 -16.33 20.57
CA GLY A 298 14.97 -16.75 20.72
C GLY A 298 14.09 -15.62 21.24
N LEU A 299 13.47 -15.80 22.39
CA LEU A 299 12.60 -14.80 23.05
C LEU A 299 13.31 -14.00 24.16
N THR A 300 14.58 -14.28 24.43
CA THR A 300 15.34 -13.64 25.53
C THR A 300 16.32 -12.61 24.96
N ALA A 301 16.26 -11.37 25.47
CA ALA A 301 17.19 -10.31 25.11
C ALA A 301 18.30 -10.19 26.17
N PHE A 302 19.55 -10.41 25.79
CA PHE A 302 20.72 -10.31 26.67
C PHE A 302 21.37 -8.92 26.57
N VAL A 303 21.90 -8.43 27.68
CA VAL A 303 22.60 -7.14 27.75
C VAL A 303 24.11 -7.37 27.65
N VAL A 304 24.78 -6.61 26.79
CA VAL A 304 26.22 -6.70 26.56
C VAL A 304 26.91 -5.52 27.23
N LEU A 305 27.89 -5.84 28.06
CA LEU A 305 28.74 -4.91 28.78
C LEU A 305 30.15 -4.95 28.23
N ALA A 306 30.82 -3.82 28.20
CA ALA A 306 32.25 -3.75 27.91
C ALA A 306 32.97 -2.86 28.92
N ASN A 307 34.27 -3.09 29.06
CA ASN A 307 35.18 -2.19 29.76
C ASN A 307 36.16 -1.52 28.77
N ASP A 308 37.00 -0.63 29.29
CA ASP A 308 38.03 0.10 28.54
C ASP A 308 39.16 -0.80 28.02
N ALA A 309 39.45 -1.89 28.73
CA ALA A 309 40.40 -2.93 28.33
C ALA A 309 39.90 -3.85 27.19
N GLY A 310 38.70 -3.61 26.66
CA GLY A 310 38.11 -4.39 25.56
C GLY A 310 37.53 -5.74 25.97
N SER A 311 37.40 -6.02 27.27
CA SER A 311 36.70 -7.20 27.79
C SER A 311 35.19 -7.05 27.61
N ILE A 312 34.52 -8.15 27.27
CA ILE A 312 33.07 -8.21 27.05
C ILE A 312 32.45 -9.16 28.07
N ARG A 313 31.33 -8.75 28.67
CA ARG A 313 30.51 -9.55 29.57
C ARG A 313 29.05 -9.52 29.12
N VAL A 314 28.36 -10.65 29.23
CA VAL A 314 26.94 -10.77 28.87
C VAL A 314 26.15 -11.04 30.12
N GLU A 315 25.07 -10.29 30.31
CA GLU A 315 24.19 -10.40 31.47
C GLU A 315 22.74 -10.71 31.06
N HIS A 316 22.05 -11.44 31.94
CA HIS A 316 20.65 -11.78 31.76
C HIS A 316 19.76 -10.53 31.94
N PRO A 317 18.66 -10.38 31.16
CA PRO A 317 17.81 -9.18 31.20
C PRO A 317 17.21 -8.91 32.59
N SER A 318 17.08 -9.92 33.46
CA SER A 318 16.55 -9.73 34.82
C SER A 318 17.41 -8.81 35.70
N ALA A 319 18.69 -8.63 35.37
CA ALA A 319 19.58 -7.71 36.08
C ALA A 319 19.43 -6.24 35.63
N PHE A 320 18.63 -5.99 34.59
CA PHE A 320 18.49 -4.69 33.92
C PHE A 320 17.03 -4.26 33.82
N GLN A 321 16.82 -2.95 33.85
CA GLN A 321 15.53 -2.29 33.72
C GLN A 321 15.59 -1.25 32.60
N ASN A 322 14.42 -0.89 32.06
CA ASN A 322 14.23 -0.04 30.88
C ASN A 322 14.83 -0.64 29.59
N SER A 323 14.80 0.15 28.51
CA SER A 323 15.29 -0.25 27.18
C SER A 323 15.96 0.92 26.47
N GLY A 324 16.82 0.61 25.48
CA GLY A 324 17.54 1.64 24.72
C GLY A 324 18.52 2.41 25.60
N VAL A 325 18.77 3.70 25.31
CA VAL A 325 19.77 4.52 26.03
C VAL A 325 19.47 4.67 27.53
N ALA A 326 18.22 4.45 27.95
CA ALA A 326 17.79 4.50 29.35
C ALA A 326 18.02 3.19 30.14
N THR A 327 18.64 2.18 29.52
CA THR A 327 18.92 0.89 30.16
C THR A 327 19.83 1.07 31.37
N VAL A 328 19.40 0.54 32.52
CA VAL A 328 20.14 0.58 33.79
C VAL A 328 20.08 -0.78 34.46
N GLY A 329 21.21 -1.29 34.94
CA GLY A 329 21.27 -2.55 35.69
C GLY A 329 22.23 -2.49 36.85
N HIS A 330 22.19 -3.53 37.68
CA HIS A 330 23.14 -3.70 38.79
C HIS A 330 24.03 -4.89 38.50
N VAL A 331 25.34 -4.64 38.44
CA VAL A 331 26.37 -5.66 38.19
C VAL A 331 27.44 -5.46 39.23
N ASP A 332 27.80 -6.54 39.92
CA ASP A 332 28.80 -6.54 41.00
C ASP A 332 28.53 -5.47 42.09
N GLY A 333 27.24 -5.18 42.34
CA GLY A 333 26.80 -4.19 43.33
C GLY A 333 26.82 -2.73 42.85
N GLN A 334 27.26 -2.46 41.62
CA GLN A 334 27.33 -1.11 41.03
C GLN A 334 26.27 -0.89 39.95
N ARG A 335 25.88 0.38 39.73
CA ARG A 335 24.95 0.74 38.64
C ARG A 335 25.67 0.85 37.31
N VAL A 336 25.21 0.10 36.32
CA VAL A 336 25.78 0.08 34.96
C VAL A 336 24.77 0.65 33.96
N MET A 337 25.23 1.61 33.14
CA MET A 337 24.45 2.37 32.16
C MET A 337 25.28 2.56 30.87
N TYR A 338 24.69 3.17 29.83
CA TYR A 338 25.41 3.46 28.58
C TYR A 338 26.57 4.47 28.75
N TRP A 339 26.47 5.34 29.74
CA TRP A 339 27.43 6.40 30.04
C TRP A 339 28.23 6.14 31.33
N SER A 340 28.08 4.95 31.96
CA SER A 340 28.99 4.50 33.01
C SER A 340 30.30 3.98 32.41
N GLY A 341 31.26 3.60 33.24
CA GLY A 341 32.63 3.33 32.84
C GLY A 341 33.45 4.62 32.74
N VAL A 342 34.78 4.46 32.75
CA VAL A 342 35.80 5.52 32.83
C VAL A 342 35.40 6.86 32.15
N PRO A 343 35.55 8.02 32.82
CA PRO A 343 35.28 9.32 32.21
C PRO A 343 36.18 9.58 31.01
N HIS A 344 35.61 10.16 29.95
CA HIS A 344 36.37 10.70 28.83
C HIS A 344 37.38 11.74 29.34
N GLN A 345 38.66 11.37 29.50
CA GLN A 345 39.72 12.36 29.65
C GLN A 345 39.82 13.13 28.33
N GLN A 346 39.27 14.35 28.30
CA GLN A 346 39.66 15.34 27.31
C GLN A 346 41.16 15.61 27.50
N LYS A 347 41.99 15.11 26.58
CA LYS A 347 43.35 15.63 26.43
C LYS A 347 43.23 17.09 26.02
N ALA A 348 43.44 18.00 26.96
CA ALA A 348 43.74 19.39 26.67
C ALA A 348 45.12 19.43 26.01
N ASN A 349 45.16 19.64 24.69
CA ASN A 349 46.39 20.08 24.03
C ASN A 349 46.58 21.57 24.34
N GLN A 350 47.59 21.89 25.15
CA GLN A 350 48.33 23.15 25.05
C GLN A 350 49.47 22.98 24.06
#